data_AF-A0A072PNW6-F1
#
_entry.id   AF-A0A072PNW6-F1
#
_cell.length_a   1.000
_cell.length_b   1.000
_cell.length_c   1.000
_cell.angle_alpha   90.00
_cell.angle_beta   90.00
_cell.angle_gamma   90.00
#
_symmetry.space_group_name_H-M   'P 1'
#
loop_
_entity.id
_entity.type
_entity.pdbx_description
1 polymer ?
#
loop_
_entity_poly.entity_id
_entity_poly.type
_entity_poly.pdbx_seq_one_letter_code
_entity_poly.pdbx_strand_id
1 'polypeptide(L)'
;MSGFGAPGGRAVNVKPSPPERGSFPLDHDAECKYIISSYLRCLRRQNPPGRNTDECRLLAKEYLGCRMEKGLMAKDEWKNLGLEGMPQESGGAGGTEKKG
;
A
#
# COMPACT_ATOMS: atom_id res chain seq x y z
N MET A 1 -32.65 7.89 -44.60
CA MET A 1 -31.54 7.68 -45.56
C MET A 1 -30.38 8.57 -45.13
N SER A 2 -29.17 8.00 -45.09
CA SER A 2 -27.88 8.62 -44.71
C SER A 2 -27.73 8.92 -43.21
N GLY A 3 -26.81 8.36 -42.43
CA GLY A 3 -25.47 7.81 -42.73
C GLY A 3 -24.46 8.56 -41.84
N PHE A 4 -23.33 7.91 -41.51
CA PHE A 4 -22.16 8.46 -40.78
C PHE A 4 -22.32 8.55 -39.25
N GLY A 5 -21.80 7.64 -38.42
CA GLY A 5 -20.62 6.80 -38.64
C GLY A 5 -19.33 7.63 -38.61
N ALA A 6 -19.11 8.40 -37.54
CA ALA A 6 -17.86 9.15 -37.32
C ALA A 6 -17.19 8.66 -36.01
N PRO A 7 -16.02 8.01 -36.09
CA PRO A 7 -15.27 7.54 -34.92
C PRO A 7 -14.50 8.74 -34.33
N GLY A 8 -15.15 9.49 -33.46
CA GLY A 8 -14.57 10.63 -32.76
C GLY A 8 -14.62 10.40 -31.26
N GLY A 9 -13.85 9.42 -30.77
CA GLY A 9 -13.66 9.12 -29.36
C GLY A 9 -13.06 10.31 -28.61
N ARG A 10 -13.88 11.29 -28.26
CA ARG A 10 -13.57 12.25 -27.22
C ARG A 10 -13.81 11.54 -25.89
N ALA A 11 -12.75 10.98 -25.31
CA ALA A 11 -12.71 10.72 -23.89
C ALA A 11 -12.96 12.07 -23.20
N VAL A 12 -14.21 12.31 -22.84
CA VAL A 12 -14.57 13.39 -21.95
C VAL A 12 -13.68 13.23 -20.72
N ASN A 13 -12.80 14.21 -20.50
CA ASN A 13 -11.97 14.30 -19.30
C ASN A 13 -12.87 14.64 -18.11
N VAL A 14 -13.80 13.74 -17.80
CA VAL A 14 -14.56 13.76 -16.57
C VAL A 14 -13.56 13.36 -15.51
N LYS A 15 -13.05 14.33 -14.76
CA LYS A 15 -12.43 14.04 -13.47
C LYS A 15 -13.58 13.47 -12.64
N PRO A 16 -13.63 12.15 -12.37
CA PRO A 16 -14.75 11.61 -11.61
C PRO A 16 -14.74 12.28 -10.24
N SER A 17 -15.87 12.89 -9.87
CA SER A 17 -16.10 13.30 -8.50
C SER A 17 -16.12 12.05 -7.61
N PRO A 18 -15.42 12.02 -6.46
CA PRO A 18 -15.54 10.92 -5.50
C PRO A 18 -17.03 10.73 -5.14
N PRO A 19 -17.61 9.51 -5.10
CA PRO A 19 -17.03 8.19 -4.82
C PRO A 19 -16.99 7.22 -6.03
N GLU A 20 -17.17 7.72 -7.25
CA GLU A 20 -17.31 6.92 -8.48
C GLU A 20 -16.11 5.99 -8.80
N ARG A 21 -14.94 6.22 -8.18
CA ARG A 21 -13.78 5.32 -8.29
C ARG A 21 -13.60 4.35 -7.13
N GLY A 22 -14.49 4.38 -6.13
CA GLY A 22 -14.33 3.63 -4.89
C GLY A 22 -13.07 4.05 -4.15
N SER A 23 -13.21 4.70 -2.99
CA SER A 23 -12.18 4.51 -1.96
C SER A 23 -12.22 3.02 -1.67
N PHE A 24 -11.30 2.27 -2.27
CA PHE A 24 -11.26 0.83 -2.13
C PHE A 24 -11.38 0.54 -0.62
N PRO A 25 -12.21 -0.39 -0.17
CA PRO A 25 -12.35 -0.75 1.25
C PRO A 25 -11.02 -1.18 1.94
N LEU A 26 -9.89 -1.09 1.23
CA LEU A 26 -8.49 -1.13 1.67
C LEU A 26 -8.08 0.10 2.51
N ASP A 27 -8.83 1.20 2.48
CA ASP A 27 -8.63 2.40 3.31
C ASP A 27 -9.57 2.40 4.53
N HIS A 28 -9.79 1.22 5.14
CA HIS A 28 -10.45 1.15 6.44
C HIS A 28 -9.57 1.88 7.48
N ASP A 29 -10.02 3.08 7.83
CA ASP A 29 -9.61 3.89 8.98
C ASP A 29 -8.17 4.41 9.04
N ALA A 30 -7.41 4.31 7.94
CA ALA A 30 -6.04 4.81 7.85
C ALA A 30 -5.12 4.29 8.98
N GLU A 31 -5.35 3.07 9.47
CA GLU A 31 -4.69 2.54 10.67
C GLU A 31 -3.15 2.52 10.58
N CYS A 32 -2.60 2.19 9.40
CA CYS A 32 -1.14 2.15 9.18
C CYS A 32 -0.57 3.46 8.58
N LYS A 33 -1.35 4.55 8.55
CA LYS A 33 -0.97 5.82 7.89
C LYS A 33 0.24 6.51 8.51
N TYR A 34 0.42 6.36 9.82
CA TYR A 34 1.54 6.96 10.53
C TYR A 34 2.89 6.36 10.09
N ILE A 35 2.93 5.03 9.89
CA ILE A 35 4.14 4.31 9.48
C ILE A 35 4.52 4.67 8.04
N ILE A 36 3.55 4.63 7.10
CA ILE A 36 3.82 4.98 5.69
C ILE A 36 4.28 6.43 5.55
N SER A 37 3.76 7.34 6.37
CA SER A 37 4.20 8.74 6.37
C SER A 37 5.67 8.87 6.75
N SER A 38 6.13 8.09 7.72
CA SER A 38 7.53 7.99 8.12
C SER A 38 8.39 7.38 7.02
N TYR A 39 7.94 6.29 6.40
CA TYR A 39 8.64 5.67 5.26
C TYR A 39 8.82 6.63 4.08
N LEU A 40 7.75 7.31 3.66
CA LEU A 40 7.81 8.30 2.58
C LEU A 40 8.70 9.50 2.94
N ARG A 41 8.71 9.90 4.21
CA ARG A 41 9.64 10.92 4.71
C ARG A 41 11.08 10.43 4.64
N CYS A 42 11.35 9.16 4.95
CA CYS A 42 12.67 8.56 4.82
C CYS A 42 13.16 8.61 3.37
N LEU A 43 12.36 8.12 2.41
CA LEU A 43 12.71 8.13 0.99
C LEU A 43 13.01 9.53 0.44
N ARG A 44 12.25 10.54 0.90
CA ARG A 44 12.46 11.95 0.50
C ARG A 44 13.71 12.58 1.11
N ARG A 45 14.16 12.10 2.27
CA ARG A 45 15.37 12.59 2.95
C ARG A 45 16.66 12.03 2.36
N GLN A 46 16.58 10.91 1.64
CA GLN A 46 17.76 10.32 1.01
C GLN A 46 18.29 11.19 -0.13
N ASN A 47 19.60 11.07 -0.39
CA ASN A 47 20.27 11.75 -1.50
C ASN A 47 21.03 10.72 -2.38
N PRO A 48 20.61 10.46 -3.62
CA PRO A 48 19.43 11.03 -4.29
C PRO A 48 18.10 10.57 -3.67
N PRO A 49 17.02 11.36 -3.79
CA PRO A 49 15.69 11.01 -3.26
C PRO A 49 15.15 9.76 -3.94
N GLY A 50 14.40 8.96 -3.18
CA GLY A 50 13.84 7.68 -3.64
C GLY A 50 14.78 6.49 -3.47
N ARG A 51 16.01 6.69 -3.00
CA ARG A 51 16.89 5.58 -2.59
C ARG A 51 16.30 4.87 -1.38
N ASN A 52 16.15 3.55 -1.46
CA ASN A 52 15.69 2.75 -0.33
C ASN A 52 16.90 2.24 0.48
N THR A 53 17.27 2.96 1.53
CA THR A 53 18.33 2.58 2.47
C THR A 53 17.81 1.62 3.53
N ASP A 54 18.70 0.96 4.28
CA ASP A 54 18.29 -0.01 5.31
C ASP A 54 17.34 0.59 6.35
N GLU A 55 17.53 1.87 6.73
CA GLU A 55 16.60 2.59 7.59
C GLU A 55 15.18 2.72 6.99
N CYS A 56 15.09 3.04 5.69
CA CYS A 56 13.79 3.11 5.02
C CYS A 56 13.17 1.73 4.86
N ARG A 57 13.99 0.68 4.69
CA ARG A 57 13.51 -0.71 4.60
C ARG A 57 12.90 -1.18 5.92
N LEU A 58 13.43 -0.76 7.07
CA LEU A 58 12.82 -1.05 8.38
C LEU A 58 11.41 -0.46 8.48
N LEU A 59 11.23 0.80 8.08
CA LEU A 59 9.92 1.46 8.05
C LEU A 59 8.97 0.79 7.04
N ALA A 60 9.49 0.31 5.90
CA ALA A 60 8.70 -0.45 4.93
C ALA A 60 8.21 -1.78 5.52
N LYS A 61 9.06 -2.46 6.28
CA LYS A 61 8.74 -3.72 6.97
C LYS A 61 7.64 -3.52 8.00
N GLU A 62 7.75 -2.52 8.86
CA GLU A 62 6.70 -2.16 9.84
C GLU A 62 5.37 -1.83 9.14
N TYR A 63 5.42 -1.09 8.04
CA TYR A 63 4.22 -0.72 7.31
C TYR A 63 3.50 -1.93 6.71
N LEU A 64 4.24 -2.84 6.08
CA LEU A 64 3.68 -4.08 5.53
C LEU A 64 3.23 -5.03 6.65
N GLY A 65 3.96 -5.09 7.77
CA GLY A 65 3.57 -5.83 8.97
C GLY A 65 2.22 -5.38 9.50
N CYS A 66 2.03 -4.09 9.71
CA CYS A 66 0.76 -3.51 10.13
C CYS A 66 -0.39 -3.89 9.19
N ARG A 67 -0.15 -3.88 7.87
CA ARG A 67 -1.18 -4.29 6.89
C ARG A 67 -1.52 -5.78 6.96
N MET A 68 -0.52 -6.64 7.18
CA MET A 68 -0.72 -8.08 7.35
C MET A 68 -1.43 -8.44 8.65
N GLU A 69 -1.14 -7.72 9.74
CA GLU A 69 -1.78 -7.90 11.05
C GLU A 69 -3.24 -7.46 11.04
N LYS A 70 -3.54 -6.34 10.39
CA LYS A 70 -4.89 -5.78 10.27
C LYS A 70 -5.74 -6.43 9.17
N GLY A 71 -5.21 -7.43 8.46
CA GLY A 71 -5.91 -8.07 7.35
C GLY A 71 -6.14 -7.16 6.14
N LEU A 72 -5.40 -6.04 6.06
CA LEU A 72 -5.40 -5.11 4.91
C LEU A 72 -4.51 -5.62 3.76
N MET A 73 -3.79 -6.73 3.98
CA MET A 73 -2.96 -7.44 3.02
C MET A 73 -2.87 -8.92 3.42
N ALA A 74 -2.76 -9.81 2.43
CA ALA A 74 -2.47 -11.22 2.71
C ALA A 74 -1.09 -11.36 3.38
N LYS A 75 -0.98 -12.29 4.34
CA LYS A 75 0.30 -12.58 4.99
C LYS A 75 1.24 -13.22 3.97
N ASP A 76 2.42 -12.63 3.82
CA ASP A 76 3.48 -13.10 2.92
C ASP A 76 4.82 -13.11 3.65
N GLU A 77 5.78 -13.86 3.13
CA GLU A 77 7.13 -13.91 3.69
C GLU A 77 7.94 -12.68 3.30
N TRP A 78 8.75 -12.19 4.24
CA TRP A 78 9.60 -11.00 4.01
C TRP A 78 10.54 -11.13 2.82
N LYS A 79 10.94 -12.35 2.48
CA LYS A 79 11.81 -12.63 1.32
C LYS A 79 11.11 -12.33 0.00
N ASN A 80 9.84 -12.74 -0.12
CA ASN A 80 9.01 -12.48 -1.30
C ASN A 80 8.74 -10.98 -1.50
N LEU A 81 8.74 -10.24 -0.39
CA LEU A 81 8.57 -8.79 -0.38
C LEU A 81 9.89 -8.02 -0.62
N GLY A 82 11.01 -8.71 -0.86
CA GLY A 82 12.32 -8.06 -1.06
C GLY A 82 12.89 -7.43 0.21
N LEU A 83 12.46 -7.90 1.38
CA LEU A 83 12.83 -7.42 2.72
C LEU A 83 13.67 -8.45 3.50
N GLU A 84 14.37 -9.33 2.78
CA GLU A 84 15.25 -10.35 3.35
C GLU A 84 16.45 -9.74 4.11
N GLY A 85 16.82 -10.36 5.24
CA GLY A 85 17.99 -9.97 6.04
C GLY A 85 17.77 -8.84 7.04
N MET A 86 16.57 -8.30 7.17
CA MET A 86 16.29 -7.28 8.18
C MET A 86 15.99 -7.87 9.55
N PRO A 87 16.55 -7.30 10.64
CA PRO A 87 16.27 -7.74 11.99
C PRO A 87 14.75 -7.81 12.24
N GLN A 88 14.32 -8.95 12.76
CA GLN A 88 12.95 -9.17 13.22
C GLN A 88 12.84 -8.60 14.62
N GLU A 89 12.28 -7.40 14.81
CA GLU A 89 11.63 -7.16 16.09
C GLU A 89 10.31 -7.94 16.07
N SER A 90 10.29 -9.00 16.86
CA SER A 90 9.20 -9.94 17.01
C SER A 90 8.01 -9.28 17.74
N GLY A 91 7.24 -8.49 17.01
CA GLY A 91 5.89 -8.09 17.40
C GLY A 91 4.86 -9.01 16.77
N GLY A 92 4.85 -10.30 17.14
CA GLY A 92 3.98 -11.32 16.54
C GLY A 92 3.15 -12.06 17.58
N ALA A 93 2.38 -11.33 18.38
CA ALA A 93 1.33 -11.91 19.21
C ALA A 93 0.03 -12.07 18.40
N GLY A 94 -0.61 -13.24 18.54
CA GLY A 94 -2.05 -13.38 18.35
C GLY A 94 -2.50 -13.94 17.01
N GLY A 95 -2.86 -15.24 17.00
CA GLY A 95 -3.49 -15.85 15.85
C GLY A 95 -3.77 -17.35 15.92
N THR A 96 -4.10 -17.89 17.09
CA THR A 96 -4.84 -19.17 17.17
C THR A 96 -6.10 -18.95 17.99
N GLU A 97 -7.13 -18.47 17.31
CA GLU A 97 -8.52 -18.66 17.71
C GLU A 97 -8.81 -20.17 17.68
N LYS A 98 -8.80 -20.83 18.85
CA LYS A 98 -9.40 -22.15 19.01
C LYS A 98 -10.88 -21.98 19.25
N LYS A 99 -11.62 -22.18 18.16
CA LYS A 99 -13.06 -22.37 18.05
C LYS A 99 -13.47 -23.69 18.74
N GLY A 100 -14.48 -23.63 19.62
CA GLY A 100 -15.35 -24.76 20.00
C GLY A 100 -14.87 -25.61 21.16
#